data_AF-A0A506RTS8-F1
#
_entry.id   AF-A0A506RTS8-F1
#
_cell.length_a   1.000
_cell.length_b   1.000
_cell.length_c   1.000
_cell.angle_alpha   90.00
_cell.angle_beta   90.00
_cell.angle_gamma   90.00
#
_symmetry.space_group_name_H-M   'P 1'
#
loop_
_entity.id
_entity.type
_entity.pdbx_description
1 polymer ?
#
loop_
_entity_poly.entity_id
_entity_poly.type
_entity_poly.pdbx_seq_one_letter_code
_entity_poly.pdbx_strand_id
1 'polypeptide(L)'
;MFFASRRMTLLAATVVATVLSGCGATDKRPPIYDDIFEVKARLPAHASRLASHTSLQQALMKRNLVIAESGDILPVNGSSCGTPLYYRFTSLSLPVYLSSHAELYAGYYADLDKIDQQWQIVDTDLSFSHTRPTGVSVSLFAMGLSGKLAPNDTVFIRPSPQTSPDDQKDLISQVKRLLPGVKVKGISRNSNTQINASVASSEARLRELIDTKKSAVGTVVDERVLLACSELRDFINSVSARPVQSRYTAEEAVEVLPPDADFTALDKQQVLLPSDKYMTVGGDIVEYTAYFQKRQQDPCAAGNSQNAALCRKRVSDGEQRQIKNKVIMTIPTSQR
;
A
#
# COMPACT_ATOMS: atom_id res chain seq x y z
N MET A 1 -67.35 -47.16 33.67
CA MET A 1 -67.06 -45.99 32.80
C MET A 1 -65.56 -45.73 32.81
N PHE A 2 -64.82 -46.22 31.82
CA PHE A 2 -63.38 -45.93 31.65
C PHE A 2 -63.05 -45.87 30.15
N PHE A 3 -63.55 -44.84 29.47
CA PHE A 3 -63.31 -44.65 28.02
C PHE A 3 -63.00 -43.19 27.66
N ALA A 4 -62.29 -42.46 28.53
CA ALA A 4 -61.87 -41.07 28.24
C ALA A 4 -60.34 -40.85 28.29
N SER A 5 -59.52 -41.84 28.64
CA SER A 5 -58.08 -41.63 28.89
C SER A 5 -57.14 -42.10 27.78
N ARG A 6 -57.61 -42.84 26.77
CA ARG A 6 -56.71 -43.46 25.75
C ARG A 6 -56.52 -42.69 24.43
N ARG A 7 -57.26 -41.59 24.19
CA ARG A 7 -57.11 -40.80 22.95
C ARG A 7 -56.11 -39.65 23.05
N MET A 8 -55.83 -39.14 24.24
CA MET A 8 -54.90 -38.00 24.42
C MET A 8 -53.43 -38.41 24.43
N THR A 9 -53.11 -39.63 24.85
CA THR A 9 -51.72 -40.14 24.89
C THR A 9 -51.17 -40.51 23.51
N LEU A 10 -52.03 -40.83 22.55
CA LEU A 10 -51.59 -41.21 21.20
C LEU A 10 -51.27 -40.01 20.32
N LEU A 11 -51.93 -38.86 20.51
CA LEU A 11 -51.64 -37.63 19.78
C LEU A 11 -50.37 -36.91 20.26
N ALA A 12 -50.04 -37.02 21.56
CA ALA A 12 -48.80 -36.44 22.10
C ALA A 12 -47.54 -37.18 21.61
N ALA A 13 -47.62 -38.50 21.41
CA ALA A 13 -46.48 -39.29 20.93
C ALA A 13 -46.14 -39.02 19.45
N THR A 14 -47.14 -38.76 18.60
CA THR A 14 -46.92 -38.51 17.16
C THR A 14 -46.39 -37.11 16.87
N VAL A 15 -46.71 -36.12 17.72
CA VAL A 15 -46.19 -34.74 17.58
C VAL A 15 -44.74 -34.64 18.07
N VAL A 16 -44.36 -35.38 19.12
CA VAL A 16 -42.95 -35.39 19.59
C VAL A 16 -42.02 -36.12 18.60
N ALA A 17 -42.51 -37.18 17.93
CA ALA A 17 -41.73 -37.89 16.93
C ALA A 17 -41.51 -37.11 15.62
N THR A 18 -42.39 -36.15 15.28
CA THR A 18 -42.26 -35.33 14.07
C THR A 18 -41.47 -34.04 14.30
N VAL A 19 -41.25 -33.60 15.54
CA VAL A 19 -40.40 -32.43 15.86
C VAL A 19 -38.92 -32.82 16.03
N LEU A 20 -38.61 -34.09 16.32
CA LEU A 20 -37.23 -34.57 16.51
C LEU A 20 -36.52 -35.00 15.21
N SER A 21 -37.21 -35.05 14.07
CA SER A 21 -36.59 -35.28 12.75
C SER A 21 -36.23 -33.99 11.99
N GLY A 22 -36.45 -32.81 12.60
CA GLY A 22 -36.29 -31.49 11.97
C GLY A 22 -34.97 -30.75 12.23
N CYS A 23 -34.06 -31.27 13.06
CA CYS A 23 -32.78 -30.60 13.37
C CYS A 23 -31.60 -31.46 12.94
N GLY A 24 -31.48 -31.66 11.63
CA GLY A 24 -30.37 -32.36 11.01
C GLY A 24 -30.01 -31.73 9.67
N ALA A 25 -29.89 -30.40 9.63
CA ALA A 25 -29.18 -29.73 8.55
C ALA A 25 -27.70 -30.11 8.67
N THR A 26 -27.38 -31.32 8.22
CA THR A 26 -26.02 -31.69 7.87
C THR A 26 -25.65 -30.75 6.73
N ASP A 27 -24.76 -29.80 7.02
CA ASP A 27 -24.21 -28.87 6.06
C ASP A 27 -23.55 -29.69 4.95
N LYS A 28 -24.27 -29.92 3.85
CA LYS A 28 -23.78 -30.62 2.65
C LYS A 28 -22.84 -29.72 1.84
N ARG A 29 -22.07 -28.85 2.50
CA ARG A 29 -20.96 -28.19 1.85
C ARG A 29 -19.87 -29.23 1.65
N PRO A 30 -19.34 -29.41 0.45
CA PRO A 30 -18.15 -30.20 0.27
C PRO A 30 -17.06 -29.65 1.19
N PRO A 31 -16.27 -30.52 1.87
CA PRO A 31 -15.24 -30.08 2.82
C PRO A 31 -14.14 -29.24 2.15
N ILE A 32 -14.11 -29.24 0.80
CA ILE A 32 -13.16 -28.53 -0.03
C ILE A 32 -13.97 -27.97 -1.20
N TYR A 33 -14.01 -26.64 -1.31
CA TYR A 33 -14.31 -26.01 -2.59
C TYR A 33 -13.05 -26.17 -3.43
N ASP A 34 -13.09 -27.04 -4.44
CA ASP A 34 -12.10 -26.97 -5.50
C ASP A 34 -12.35 -25.65 -6.24
N ASP A 35 -11.33 -24.80 -6.33
CA ASP A 35 -11.36 -23.65 -7.23
C ASP A 35 -11.43 -24.19 -8.67
N ILE A 36 -12.64 -24.40 -9.18
CA ILE A 36 -12.91 -24.88 -10.54
C ILE A 36 -12.45 -23.85 -11.59
N PHE A 37 -12.08 -22.65 -11.16
CA PHE A 37 -11.46 -21.65 -12.01
C PHE A 37 -10.00 -21.48 -11.60
N GLU A 38 -9.08 -21.99 -12.43
CA GLU A 38 -7.77 -21.37 -12.55
C GLU A 38 -7.99 -19.93 -13.00
N VAL A 39 -8.19 -19.02 -12.06
CA VAL A 39 -8.01 -17.59 -12.31
C VAL A 39 -6.53 -17.45 -12.59
N LYS A 40 -6.14 -17.54 -13.87
CA LYS A 40 -4.80 -17.13 -14.31
C LYS A 40 -4.62 -15.72 -13.79
N ALA A 41 -3.83 -15.57 -12.73
CA ALA A 41 -3.55 -14.29 -12.12
C ALA A 41 -3.06 -13.38 -13.25
N ARG A 42 -3.89 -12.41 -13.61
CA ARG A 42 -3.55 -11.48 -14.68
C ARG A 42 -2.37 -10.67 -14.17
N LEU A 43 -1.25 -10.72 -14.89
CA LEU A 43 -0.11 -9.88 -14.59
C LEU A 43 -0.56 -8.41 -14.63
N PRO A 44 -0.19 -7.61 -13.62
CA PRO A 44 -0.42 -6.17 -13.63
C PRO A 44 0.13 -5.53 -14.90
N ALA A 45 -0.48 -4.42 -15.32
CA ALA A 45 -0.10 -3.71 -16.53
C ALA A 45 1.33 -3.14 -16.46
N HIS A 46 1.83 -2.83 -15.26
CA HIS A 46 3.22 -2.40 -15.03
C HIS A 46 4.22 -3.56 -14.89
N ALA A 47 3.76 -4.82 -14.86
CA ALA A 47 4.62 -5.99 -14.81
C ALA A 47 5.23 -6.27 -16.20
N SER A 48 6.47 -6.73 -16.21
CA SER A 48 7.21 -7.06 -17.41
C SER A 48 6.59 -8.25 -18.13
N ARG A 49 6.59 -8.18 -19.46
CA ARG A 49 6.23 -9.30 -20.34
C ARG A 49 7.44 -9.87 -21.09
N LEU A 50 8.65 -9.46 -20.71
CA LEU A 50 9.88 -9.96 -21.32
C LEU A 50 10.09 -11.42 -20.95
N ALA A 51 10.44 -12.25 -21.94
CA ALA A 51 10.67 -13.68 -21.72
C ALA A 51 11.76 -13.92 -20.65
N SER A 52 12.81 -13.08 -20.65
CA SER A 52 13.91 -13.12 -19.68
C SER A 52 13.48 -12.91 -18.23
N HIS A 53 12.32 -12.28 -17.98
CA HIS A 53 11.81 -12.03 -16.63
C HIS A 53 10.81 -13.08 -16.16
N THR A 54 10.43 -14.07 -16.99
CA THR A 54 9.29 -14.95 -16.70
C THR A 54 9.47 -15.76 -15.41
N SER A 55 10.65 -16.36 -15.21
CA SER A 55 10.95 -17.17 -14.01
C SER A 55 10.93 -16.31 -12.75
N LEU A 56 11.64 -15.18 -12.77
CA LEU A 56 11.68 -14.23 -11.66
C LEU A 56 10.31 -13.62 -11.36
N GLN A 57 9.54 -13.27 -12.38
CA GLN A 57 8.19 -12.74 -12.25
C GLN A 57 7.27 -13.74 -11.54
N GLN A 58 7.38 -15.04 -11.80
CA GLN A 58 6.62 -16.08 -11.09
C GLN A 58 6.98 -16.17 -9.61
N ALA A 59 8.27 -16.08 -9.28
CA ALA A 59 8.72 -16.07 -7.88
C ALA A 59 8.23 -14.82 -7.15
N LEU A 60 8.36 -13.64 -7.77
CA LEU A 60 7.94 -12.35 -7.20
C LEU A 60 6.42 -12.30 -6.98
N MET A 61 5.61 -12.84 -7.90
CA MET A 61 4.15 -12.87 -7.74
C MET A 61 3.72 -13.61 -6.46
N LYS A 62 4.42 -14.69 -6.09
CA LYS A 62 4.16 -15.41 -4.82
C LYS A 62 4.43 -14.51 -3.60
N ARG A 63 5.26 -13.49 -3.76
CA ARG A 63 5.62 -12.50 -2.73
C ARG A 63 4.78 -11.23 -2.77
N ASN A 64 3.74 -11.17 -3.62
CA ASN A 64 2.96 -9.96 -3.89
C ASN A 64 3.79 -8.82 -4.53
N LEU A 65 4.79 -9.21 -5.33
CA LEU A 65 5.68 -8.32 -6.07
C LEU A 65 5.67 -8.64 -7.58
N VAL A 66 6.12 -7.69 -8.39
CA VAL A 66 6.34 -7.84 -9.83
C VAL A 66 7.65 -7.19 -10.24
N ILE A 67 8.20 -7.59 -11.39
CA ILE A 67 9.34 -6.92 -12.01
C ILE A 67 8.85 -6.12 -13.21
N ALA A 68 9.17 -4.84 -13.30
CA ALA A 68 8.87 -3.99 -14.45
C ALA A 68 9.81 -4.29 -15.63
N GLU A 69 9.48 -3.81 -16.82
CA GLU A 69 10.39 -3.96 -17.99
C GLU A 69 11.76 -3.31 -17.77
N SER A 70 11.84 -2.27 -16.94
CA SER A 70 13.10 -1.63 -16.51
C SER A 70 13.96 -2.50 -15.59
N GLY A 71 13.40 -3.58 -15.02
CA GLY A 71 14.03 -4.40 -13.99
C GLY A 71 13.64 -4.00 -12.57
N ASP A 72 12.89 -2.90 -12.38
CA ASP A 72 12.47 -2.45 -11.05
C ASP A 72 11.48 -3.43 -10.42
N ILE A 73 11.69 -3.77 -9.15
CA ILE A 73 10.78 -4.63 -8.40
C ILE A 73 9.77 -3.75 -7.65
N LEU A 74 8.49 -3.98 -7.94
CA LEU A 74 7.37 -3.14 -7.52
C LEU A 74 6.29 -3.99 -6.85
N PRO A 75 5.43 -3.38 -6.01
CA PRO A 75 4.20 -4.02 -5.55
C PRO A 75 3.32 -4.45 -6.73
N VAL A 76 2.55 -5.53 -6.56
CA VAL A 76 1.54 -5.97 -7.55
C VAL A 76 0.51 -4.89 -7.84
N ASN A 77 0.18 -4.04 -6.87
CA ASN A 77 -0.69 -2.88 -7.04
C ASN A 77 -0.52 -1.89 -5.87
N GLY A 78 -1.01 -0.66 -6.05
CA GLY A 78 -0.94 0.38 -5.01
C GLY A 78 -1.72 0.05 -3.74
N SER A 79 -2.78 -0.77 -3.83
CA SER A 79 -3.57 -1.18 -2.66
C SER A 79 -2.79 -2.05 -1.67
N SER A 80 -1.70 -2.68 -2.14
CA SER A 80 -0.79 -3.45 -1.30
C SER A 80 -0.18 -2.57 -0.20
N CYS A 81 0.01 -1.28 -0.47
CA CYS A 81 0.59 -0.32 0.47
C CYS A 81 -0.41 0.21 1.50
N GLY A 82 -1.67 -0.25 1.44
CA GLY A 82 -2.75 0.13 2.37
C GLY A 82 -3.33 1.53 2.15
N THR A 83 -2.82 2.28 1.18
CA THR A 83 -3.21 3.66 0.90
C THR A 83 -2.99 3.99 -0.58
N PRO A 84 -3.82 4.84 -1.21
CA PRO A 84 -3.59 5.27 -2.59
C PRO A 84 -2.22 5.93 -2.76
N LEU A 85 -1.45 5.53 -3.77
CA LEU A 85 -0.15 6.13 -4.04
C LEU A 85 -0.26 7.24 -5.09
N TYR A 86 0.49 8.32 -4.88
CA TYR A 86 0.64 9.41 -5.84
C TYR A 86 2.11 9.55 -6.22
N TYR A 87 2.41 9.46 -7.51
CA TYR A 87 3.78 9.59 -7.99
C TYR A 87 4.23 11.05 -7.89
N ARG A 88 5.38 11.27 -7.24
CA ARG A 88 6.01 12.58 -7.10
C ARG A 88 6.73 12.96 -8.38
N PHE A 89 6.17 13.91 -9.12
CA PHE A 89 6.79 14.44 -10.32
C PHE A 89 7.94 15.39 -9.99
N THR A 90 9.15 15.05 -10.44
CA THR A 90 10.35 15.90 -10.33
C THR A 90 11.14 16.01 -11.63
N SER A 91 10.84 15.19 -12.64
CA SER A 91 11.54 15.13 -13.92
C SER A 91 10.61 14.73 -15.06
N LEU A 92 10.92 15.14 -16.29
CA LEU A 92 10.25 14.68 -17.51
C LEU A 92 10.58 13.22 -17.86
N SER A 93 11.73 12.72 -17.38
CA SER A 93 12.15 11.33 -17.58
C SER A 93 11.43 10.43 -16.60
N LEU A 94 10.17 10.17 -16.87
CA LEU A 94 9.31 9.31 -16.06
C LEU A 94 9.67 7.83 -16.26
N PRO A 95 9.69 7.01 -15.19
CA PRO A 95 9.83 5.57 -15.31
C PRO A 95 8.86 4.96 -16.33
N VAL A 96 9.33 3.98 -17.11
CA VAL A 96 8.57 3.38 -18.23
C VAL A 96 7.24 2.80 -17.74
N TYR A 97 7.23 2.17 -16.58
CA TYR A 97 6.03 1.56 -16.00
C TYR A 97 4.93 2.57 -15.64
N LEU A 98 5.20 3.89 -15.65
CA LEU A 98 4.18 4.92 -15.42
C LEU A 98 3.22 5.09 -16.61
N SER A 99 3.51 4.54 -17.79
CA SER A 99 2.52 4.51 -18.88
C SER A 99 1.36 3.53 -18.63
N SER A 100 1.45 2.73 -17.58
CA SER A 100 0.42 1.77 -17.13
C SER A 100 0.21 1.87 -15.62
N HIS A 101 0.31 3.10 -15.09
CA HIS A 101 0.36 3.41 -13.67
C HIS A 101 -0.94 3.15 -12.91
N ALA A 102 -2.11 3.07 -13.56
CA ALA A 102 -3.41 3.08 -12.88
C ALA A 102 -3.63 1.95 -11.85
N GLU A 103 -2.89 0.84 -11.96
CA GLU A 103 -2.92 -0.24 -10.96
C GLU A 103 -1.98 0.02 -9.77
N LEU A 104 -0.94 0.83 -9.96
CA LEU A 104 0.06 1.16 -8.95
C LEU A 104 -0.18 2.52 -8.27
N TYR A 105 -0.70 3.50 -9.02
CA TYR A 105 -0.85 4.90 -8.61
C TYR A 105 -2.26 5.41 -8.90
N ALA A 106 -2.77 6.24 -7.98
CA ALA A 106 -4.04 6.96 -8.11
C ALA A 106 -3.90 8.35 -8.75
N GLY A 107 -2.69 8.72 -9.16
CA GLY A 107 -2.38 9.95 -9.86
C GLY A 107 -1.01 10.50 -9.51
N TYR A 108 -0.89 11.83 -9.55
CA TYR A 108 0.40 12.53 -9.52
C TYR A 108 0.40 13.64 -8.47
N TYR A 109 1.59 13.97 -8.00
CA TYR A 109 1.85 15.05 -7.05
C TYR A 109 3.02 15.89 -7.55
N ALA A 110 2.94 17.22 -7.41
CA ALA A 110 4.05 18.12 -7.67
C ALA A 110 4.15 19.23 -6.62
N ASP A 111 5.39 19.57 -6.26
CA ASP A 111 5.71 20.81 -5.55
C ASP A 111 6.05 21.91 -6.57
N LEU A 112 5.53 23.11 -6.36
CA LEU A 112 5.72 24.23 -7.27
C LEU A 112 6.19 25.47 -6.54
N ASP A 113 7.08 26.22 -7.18
CA ASP A 113 7.52 27.53 -6.73
C ASP A 113 7.61 28.52 -7.91
N LYS A 114 7.60 29.81 -7.58
CA LYS A 114 7.69 30.89 -8.57
C LYS A 114 9.14 31.32 -8.70
N ILE A 115 9.80 30.86 -9.77
CA ILE A 115 11.21 31.15 -10.08
C ILE A 115 11.23 32.01 -11.34
N ASP A 116 11.88 33.17 -11.28
CA ASP A 116 11.91 34.16 -12.36
C ASP A 116 10.51 34.53 -12.88
N GLN A 117 9.57 34.75 -11.95
CA GLN A 117 8.15 35.04 -12.21
C GLN A 117 7.37 33.93 -12.93
N GLN A 118 7.95 32.75 -13.13
CA GLN A 118 7.31 31.60 -13.76
C GLN A 118 7.10 30.47 -12.76
N TRP A 119 5.96 29.80 -12.86
CA TRP A 119 5.70 28.59 -12.08
C TRP A 119 6.54 27.42 -12.60
N GLN A 120 7.33 26.84 -11.70
CA GLN A 120 8.19 25.70 -12.00
C GLN A 120 8.01 24.60 -10.97
N ILE A 121 8.18 23.36 -11.41
CA ILE A 121 8.28 22.19 -10.53
C ILE A 121 9.59 22.31 -9.76
N VAL A 122 9.53 22.05 -8.45
CA VAL A 122 10.70 22.07 -7.58
C VAL A 122 10.84 20.75 -6.83
N ASP A 123 12.07 20.35 -6.57
CA ASP A 123 12.34 19.28 -5.62
C ASP A 123 12.58 19.88 -4.24
N THR A 124 11.62 19.73 -3.35
CA THR A 124 11.68 20.20 -1.96
C THR A 124 12.23 19.15 -0.98
N ASP A 125 12.64 17.98 -1.46
CA ASP A 125 12.92 16.80 -0.65
C ASP A 125 11.77 16.35 0.26
N LEU A 126 11.57 17.00 1.42
CA LEU A 126 10.41 16.91 2.30
C LEU A 126 9.81 18.29 2.67
N SER A 127 10.56 19.37 2.48
CA SER A 127 10.25 20.73 2.95
C SER A 127 10.74 21.80 1.96
N PHE A 128 9.95 22.85 1.77
CA PHE A 128 10.33 24.03 0.98
C PHE A 128 11.53 24.81 1.54
N SER A 129 12.08 24.42 2.69
CA SER A 129 13.39 24.90 3.15
C SER A 129 14.56 24.37 2.30
N HIS A 130 14.36 23.27 1.55
CA HIS A 130 15.38 22.62 0.72
C HIS A 130 14.93 22.56 -0.74
N THR A 131 14.58 23.73 -1.30
CA THR A 131 14.05 23.83 -2.67
C THR A 131 15.19 23.77 -3.69
N ARG A 132 15.11 22.81 -4.62
CA ARG A 132 15.97 22.69 -5.80
C ARG A 132 15.13 22.89 -7.07
N PRO A 133 15.46 23.88 -7.92
CA PRO A 133 14.80 24.04 -9.21
C PRO A 133 15.02 22.81 -10.09
N THR A 134 13.95 22.31 -10.72
CA THR A 134 14.06 21.19 -11.69
C THR A 134 14.21 21.69 -13.12
N GLY A 135 13.94 22.98 -13.38
CA GLY A 135 13.84 23.55 -14.72
C GLY A 135 12.57 23.16 -15.48
N VAL A 136 11.66 22.38 -14.88
CA VAL A 136 10.41 21.97 -15.51
C VAL A 136 9.33 23.01 -15.26
N SER A 137 8.87 23.69 -16.31
CA SER A 137 7.72 24.60 -16.22
C SER A 137 6.39 23.84 -16.04
N VAL A 138 5.34 24.53 -15.59
CA VAL A 138 3.99 23.95 -15.49
C VAL A 138 3.48 23.41 -16.83
N SER A 139 3.81 24.07 -17.94
CA SER A 139 3.45 23.60 -19.28
C SER A 139 4.17 22.30 -19.64
N LEU A 140 5.47 22.21 -19.35
CA LEU A 140 6.25 20.98 -19.58
C LEU A 140 5.78 19.84 -18.68
N PHE A 141 5.43 20.12 -17.43
CA PHE A 141 4.79 19.17 -16.52
C PHE A 141 3.51 18.60 -17.12
N ALA A 142 2.59 19.47 -17.57
CA ALA A 142 1.33 19.03 -18.17
C ALA A 142 1.55 18.20 -19.44
N MET A 143 2.49 18.61 -20.29
CA MET A 143 2.89 17.84 -21.47
C MET A 143 3.46 16.47 -21.11
N GLY A 144 4.32 16.39 -20.07
CA GLY A 144 4.94 15.15 -19.63
C GLY A 144 3.95 14.11 -19.09
N LEU A 145 2.80 14.57 -18.58
CA LEU A 145 1.68 13.74 -18.13
C LEU A 145 0.63 13.47 -19.22
N SER A 146 0.66 14.20 -20.32
CA SER A 146 -0.29 14.00 -21.42
C SER A 146 -0.16 12.58 -21.97
N GLY A 147 -1.29 11.90 -22.13
CA GLY A 147 -1.34 10.48 -22.54
C GLY A 147 -0.99 9.47 -21.44
N LYS A 148 -0.55 9.92 -20.26
CA LYS A 148 -0.26 9.08 -19.09
C LYS A 148 -1.28 9.25 -17.96
N LEU A 149 -2.31 10.07 -18.14
CA LEU A 149 -3.35 10.28 -17.13
C LEU A 149 -4.52 9.34 -17.39
N ALA A 150 -4.92 8.59 -16.37
CA ALA A 150 -6.16 7.81 -16.38
C ALA A 150 -7.36 8.72 -16.02
N PRO A 151 -8.59 8.38 -16.46
CA PRO A 151 -9.77 9.22 -16.22
C PRO A 151 -10.08 9.53 -14.76
N ASN A 152 -9.66 8.64 -13.84
CA ASN A 152 -9.91 8.78 -12.40
C ASN A 152 -8.73 9.40 -11.64
N ASP A 153 -7.64 9.74 -12.32
CA ASP A 153 -6.46 10.29 -11.68
C ASP A 153 -6.76 11.63 -11.00
N THR A 154 -6.08 11.83 -9.87
CA THR A 154 -6.01 13.14 -9.22
C THR A 154 -4.59 13.68 -9.29
N VAL A 155 -4.45 14.93 -9.73
CA VAL A 155 -3.20 15.67 -9.73
C VAL A 155 -3.21 16.64 -8.55
N PHE A 156 -2.31 16.43 -7.61
CA PHE A 156 -2.09 17.30 -6.47
C PHE A 156 -0.98 18.32 -6.75
N ILE A 157 -1.29 19.58 -6.51
CA ILE A 157 -0.39 20.72 -6.71
C ILE A 157 -0.16 21.37 -5.35
N ARG A 158 1.07 21.32 -4.85
CA ARG A 158 1.48 22.01 -3.63
C ARG A 158 2.36 23.21 -3.98
N PRO A 159 1.81 24.44 -4.00
CA PRO A 159 2.63 25.64 -4.11
C PRO A 159 3.47 25.86 -2.84
N SER A 160 4.51 26.67 -2.97
CA SER A 160 5.33 27.18 -1.86
C SER A 160 4.46 27.82 -0.77
N PRO A 161 4.73 27.61 0.54
CA PRO A 161 3.93 28.12 1.64
C PRO A 161 3.74 29.64 1.67
N GLN A 162 4.63 30.37 0.98
CA GLN A 162 4.63 31.83 0.88
C GLN A 162 3.65 32.35 -0.19
N THR A 163 3.08 31.46 -1.00
CA THR A 163 2.21 31.81 -2.14
C THR A 163 0.92 32.45 -1.66
N SER A 164 0.52 33.57 -2.28
CA SER A 164 -0.74 34.23 -1.97
C SER A 164 -1.96 33.36 -2.37
N PRO A 165 -3.12 33.50 -1.70
CA PRO A 165 -4.32 32.75 -2.08
C PRO A 165 -4.76 32.97 -3.54
N ASP A 166 -4.58 34.18 -4.07
CA ASP A 166 -4.93 34.52 -5.45
C ASP A 166 -3.97 33.85 -6.45
N ASP A 167 -2.66 33.95 -6.22
CA ASP A 167 -1.64 33.26 -7.02
C ASP A 167 -1.87 31.73 -7.03
N GLN A 168 -2.26 31.16 -5.89
CA GLN A 168 -2.59 29.74 -5.79
C GLN A 168 -3.82 29.38 -6.64
N LYS A 169 -4.87 30.19 -6.57
CA LYS A 169 -6.10 29.98 -7.37
C LYS A 169 -5.79 30.04 -8.86
N ASP A 170 -4.95 30.99 -9.26
CA ASP A 170 -4.53 31.17 -10.65
C ASP A 170 -3.67 30.00 -11.12
N LEU A 171 -2.72 29.54 -10.31
CA LEU A 171 -1.92 28.35 -10.58
C LEU A 171 -2.80 27.11 -10.78
N ILE A 172 -3.71 26.83 -9.85
CA ILE A 172 -4.61 25.67 -9.94
C ILE A 172 -5.47 25.77 -11.21
N SER A 173 -5.95 26.96 -11.54
CA SER A 173 -6.75 27.21 -12.75
C SER A 173 -5.91 27.04 -14.03
N GLN A 174 -4.64 27.45 -14.02
CA GLN A 174 -3.69 27.20 -15.09
C GLN A 174 -3.49 25.69 -15.31
N VAL A 175 -3.20 24.93 -14.26
CA VAL A 175 -3.00 23.47 -14.37
C VAL A 175 -4.27 22.78 -14.87
N LYS A 176 -5.45 23.17 -14.39
CA LYS A 176 -6.74 22.63 -14.89
C LYS A 176 -6.96 22.86 -16.38
N ARG A 177 -6.58 24.03 -16.89
CA ARG A 177 -6.66 24.34 -18.33
C ARG A 177 -5.71 23.48 -19.16
N LEU A 178 -4.52 23.20 -18.62
CA LEU A 178 -3.50 22.40 -19.29
C LEU A 178 -3.78 20.89 -19.23
N LEU A 179 -4.53 20.42 -18.23
CA LEU A 179 -4.90 19.03 -18.03
C LEU A 179 -6.44 18.86 -18.06
N PRO A 180 -7.07 19.04 -19.23
CA PRO A 180 -8.52 18.94 -19.34
C PRO A 180 -9.01 17.52 -18.99
N GLY A 181 -10.13 17.44 -18.26
CA GLY A 181 -10.75 16.17 -17.88
C GLY A 181 -10.15 15.48 -16.65
N VAL A 182 -9.11 16.04 -16.04
CA VAL A 182 -8.44 15.45 -14.87
C VAL A 182 -8.74 16.24 -13.59
N LYS A 183 -8.88 15.54 -12.46
CA LYS A 183 -9.14 16.17 -11.16
C LYS A 183 -7.87 16.84 -10.65
N VAL A 184 -7.84 18.16 -10.60
CA VAL A 184 -6.71 18.93 -10.02
C VAL A 184 -7.10 19.48 -8.66
N LYS A 185 -6.28 19.19 -7.63
CA LYS A 185 -6.45 19.67 -6.26
C LYS A 185 -5.22 20.42 -5.77
N GLY A 186 -5.45 21.56 -5.11
CA GLY A 186 -4.39 22.32 -4.45
C GLY A 186 -4.17 21.86 -3.01
N ILE A 187 -2.92 21.96 -2.54
CA ILE A 187 -2.50 21.69 -1.15
C ILE A 187 -1.92 22.98 -0.55
N SER A 188 -2.55 23.47 0.51
CA SER A 188 -2.23 24.75 1.18
C SER A 188 -2.85 24.82 2.57
N ARG A 189 -2.51 25.85 3.33
CA ARG A 189 -3.12 26.11 4.65
C ARG A 189 -4.65 26.25 4.59
N ASN A 190 -5.17 26.77 3.48
CA ASN A 190 -6.60 27.08 3.31
C ASN A 190 -7.37 25.99 2.55
N SER A 191 -6.71 24.92 2.10
CA SER A 191 -7.39 23.81 1.42
C SER A 191 -7.80 22.72 2.40
N ASN A 192 -8.82 21.95 2.02
CA ASN A 192 -9.19 20.76 2.78
C ASN A 192 -8.10 19.67 2.68
N THR A 193 -7.21 19.71 1.69
CA THR A 193 -6.08 18.76 1.61
C THR A 193 -4.81 19.37 2.20
N GLN A 194 -4.13 18.62 3.07
CA GLN A 194 -2.88 19.00 3.74
C GLN A 194 -1.86 17.85 3.67
N ILE A 195 -0.59 18.16 3.96
CA ILE A 195 0.47 17.17 4.14
C ILE A 195 0.62 16.88 5.63
N ASN A 196 0.61 15.62 6.02
CA ASN A 196 0.99 15.23 7.37
C ASN A 196 2.50 15.36 7.54
N ALA A 197 2.94 16.21 8.47
CA ALA A 197 4.36 16.35 8.79
C ALA A 197 4.89 15.18 9.64
N SER A 198 4.02 14.37 10.27
CA SER A 198 4.44 13.26 11.14
C SER A 198 4.77 11.97 10.41
N VAL A 199 4.47 11.89 9.10
CA VAL A 199 4.80 10.74 8.25
C VAL A 199 5.82 11.21 7.23
N ALA A 200 7.09 11.13 7.63
CA ALA A 200 8.23 11.53 6.82
C ALA A 200 9.43 10.66 7.19
N SER A 201 9.67 9.61 6.43
CA SER A 201 11.00 8.99 6.34
C SER A 201 11.81 9.79 5.32
N SER A 202 13.02 10.22 5.70
CA SER A 202 13.95 10.86 4.76
C SER A 202 14.43 9.88 3.68
N GLU A 203 14.46 8.58 3.98
CA GLU A 203 15.03 7.56 3.08
C GLU A 203 14.06 7.18 1.96
N ALA A 204 12.77 7.07 2.30
CA ALA A 204 11.68 6.78 1.37
C ALA A 204 10.97 8.04 0.85
N ARG A 205 11.29 9.21 1.42
CA ARG A 205 10.75 10.54 1.07
C ARG A 205 9.22 10.59 1.05
N LEU A 206 8.61 9.82 1.94
CA LEU A 206 7.17 9.65 2.07
C LEU A 206 6.49 10.95 2.53
N ARG A 207 5.28 11.18 2.01
CA ARG A 207 4.39 12.23 2.52
C ARG A 207 2.96 11.77 2.49
N GLU A 208 2.28 11.82 3.63
CA GLU A 208 0.86 11.51 3.70
C GLU A 208 0.02 12.74 3.31
N LEU A 209 -0.94 12.54 2.42
CA LEU A 209 -1.99 13.49 2.07
C LEU A 209 -3.20 13.25 2.95
N ILE A 210 -3.72 14.29 3.59
CA ILE A 210 -4.89 14.22 4.46
C ILE A 210 -5.98 15.16 3.94
N ASP A 211 -7.23 14.69 3.85
CA ASP A 211 -8.40 15.56 3.70
C ASP A 211 -8.97 15.83 5.10
N THR A 212 -8.96 17.09 5.51
CA THR A 212 -9.44 17.55 6.82
C THR A 212 -10.91 17.21 7.08
N LYS A 213 -11.68 16.85 6.05
CA LYS A 213 -13.09 16.45 6.16
C LYS A 213 -13.32 14.94 6.06
N LYS A 214 -12.40 14.18 5.46
CA LYS A 214 -12.62 12.77 5.08
C LYS A 214 -11.53 11.78 5.55
N SER A 215 -10.53 12.25 6.29
CA SER A 215 -9.27 11.56 6.66
C SER A 215 -8.38 11.23 5.44
N ALA A 216 -7.36 10.36 5.61
CA ALA A 216 -6.24 10.16 4.69
C ALA A 216 -6.66 9.99 3.22
N VAL A 217 -5.96 10.70 2.33
CA VAL A 217 -6.22 10.80 0.87
C VAL A 217 -5.26 9.92 0.07
N GLY A 218 -4.08 9.68 0.61
CA GLY A 218 -3.07 8.80 0.03
C GLY A 218 -1.66 9.17 0.45
N THR A 219 -0.67 8.52 -0.14
CA THR A 219 0.75 8.77 0.13
C THR A 219 1.46 9.15 -1.15
N VAL A 220 2.25 10.22 -1.07
CA VAL A 220 3.17 10.64 -2.12
C VAL A 220 4.45 9.83 -1.99
N VAL A 221 4.85 9.22 -3.10
CA VAL A 221 6.06 8.39 -3.21
C VAL A 221 6.85 8.82 -4.43
N ASP A 222 8.17 8.64 -4.39
CA ASP A 222 9.02 8.79 -5.57
C ASP A 222 9.26 7.42 -6.24
N GLU A 223 10.39 7.24 -6.91
CA GLU A 223 10.75 6.00 -7.59
C GLU A 223 11.00 4.84 -6.62
N ARG A 224 11.18 5.10 -5.32
CA ARG A 224 11.42 4.09 -4.27
C ARG A 224 10.12 3.49 -3.73
N VAL A 225 9.23 3.07 -4.63
CA VAL A 225 7.87 2.61 -4.30
C VAL A 225 7.88 1.41 -3.35
N LEU A 226 8.78 0.45 -3.57
CA LEU A 226 8.84 -0.75 -2.73
C LEU A 226 9.19 -0.40 -1.28
N LEU A 227 10.26 0.39 -1.09
CA LEU A 227 10.68 0.90 0.21
C LEU A 227 9.54 1.67 0.89
N ALA A 228 8.93 2.60 0.16
CA ALA A 228 7.77 3.37 0.60
C ALA A 228 6.62 2.48 1.12
N CYS A 229 6.27 1.43 0.37
CA CYS A 229 5.18 0.54 0.74
C CYS A 229 5.52 -0.35 1.93
N SER A 230 6.76 -0.83 2.03
CA SER A 230 7.24 -1.64 3.16
C SER A 230 7.28 -0.85 4.47
N GLU A 231 7.53 0.47 4.43
CA GLU A 231 7.42 1.33 5.62
C GLU A 231 5.96 1.53 6.08
N LEU A 232 5.02 1.55 5.13
CA LEU A 232 3.60 1.78 5.41
C LEU A 232 2.89 0.52 5.91
N ARG A 233 3.22 -0.65 5.34
CA ARG A 233 2.50 -1.88 5.61
C ARG A 233 3.34 -3.13 5.33
N ASP A 234 3.18 -4.14 6.17
CA ASP A 234 3.60 -5.51 5.85
C ASP A 234 2.67 -6.08 4.77
N PHE A 235 3.10 -6.05 3.51
CA PHE A 235 2.32 -6.54 2.37
C PHE A 235 3.00 -7.65 1.57
N ILE A 236 4.29 -7.87 1.81
CA ILE A 236 5.08 -8.92 1.18
C ILE A 236 4.77 -10.24 1.90
N ASN A 237 4.34 -11.24 1.13
CA ASN A 237 3.96 -12.52 1.71
C ASN A 237 5.15 -13.17 2.45
N SER A 238 4.88 -13.72 3.63
CA SER A 238 5.85 -14.47 4.41
C SER A 238 6.16 -15.83 3.81
N VAL A 239 7.37 -16.32 4.06
CA VAL A 239 7.80 -17.67 3.71
C VAL A 239 8.25 -18.43 4.95
N SER A 240 8.29 -19.75 4.85
CA SER A 240 8.89 -20.60 5.87
C SER A 240 10.40 -20.62 5.72
N ALA A 241 11.12 -20.75 6.84
CA ALA A 241 12.57 -20.92 6.84
C ALA A 241 12.97 -22.13 5.99
N ARG A 242 13.99 -21.96 5.15
CA ARG A 242 14.63 -23.05 4.40
C ARG A 242 16.10 -23.16 4.81
N PRO A 243 16.72 -24.35 4.70
CA PRO A 243 18.15 -24.49 4.92
C PRO A 243 18.95 -23.57 4.00
N VAL A 244 20.03 -22.99 4.54
CA VAL A 244 20.97 -22.17 3.76
C VAL A 244 21.69 -23.05 2.74
N GLN A 245 21.78 -22.55 1.50
CA GLN A 245 22.45 -23.19 0.38
C GLN A 245 23.76 -22.47 0.06
N SER A 246 24.68 -23.16 -0.59
CA SER A 246 25.98 -22.58 -0.99
C SER A 246 25.86 -21.55 -2.13
N ARG A 247 24.75 -21.54 -2.85
CA ARG A 247 24.44 -20.61 -3.94
C ARG A 247 22.93 -20.45 -4.07
N TYR A 248 22.52 -19.31 -4.61
CA TYR A 248 21.13 -19.00 -4.93
C TYR A 248 21.06 -18.35 -6.30
N THR A 249 20.08 -18.71 -7.12
CA THR A 249 19.63 -17.84 -8.22
C THR A 249 18.79 -16.68 -7.68
N ALA A 250 18.47 -15.70 -8.52
CA ALA A 250 17.57 -14.59 -8.15
C ALA A 250 16.19 -15.11 -7.72
N GLU A 251 15.65 -16.11 -8.42
CA GLU A 251 14.36 -16.73 -8.11
C GLU A 251 14.40 -17.47 -6.77
N GLU A 252 15.44 -18.27 -6.55
CA GLU A 252 15.61 -19.00 -5.29
C GLU A 252 15.78 -18.03 -4.11
N ALA A 253 16.51 -16.92 -4.31
CA ALA A 253 16.62 -15.86 -3.31
C ALA A 253 15.24 -15.28 -2.97
N VAL A 254 14.44 -14.91 -3.97
CA VAL A 254 13.06 -14.40 -3.76
C VAL A 254 12.19 -15.41 -3.00
N GLU A 255 12.35 -16.70 -3.23
CA GLU A 255 11.55 -17.73 -2.55
C GLU A 255 11.93 -17.94 -1.08
N VAL A 256 13.16 -17.58 -0.66
CA VAL A 256 13.62 -17.80 0.71
C VAL A 256 13.69 -16.53 1.54
N LEU A 257 13.87 -15.37 0.91
CA LEU A 257 14.10 -14.11 1.62
C LEU A 257 12.93 -13.76 2.56
N PRO A 258 13.21 -13.27 3.77
CA PRO A 258 12.20 -12.69 4.64
C PRO A 258 11.40 -11.53 3.99
N PRO A 259 10.17 -11.24 4.46
CA PRO A 259 9.37 -10.11 3.98
C PRO A 259 10.03 -8.74 4.13
N ASP A 260 10.88 -8.56 5.13
CA ASP A 260 11.59 -7.29 5.39
C ASP A 260 12.88 -7.16 4.58
N ALA A 261 13.20 -8.12 3.70
CA ALA A 261 14.37 -8.08 2.84
C ALA A 261 14.24 -7.04 1.72
N ASP A 262 15.37 -6.45 1.31
CA ASP A 262 15.41 -5.60 0.12
C ASP A 262 15.38 -6.45 -1.14
N PHE A 263 14.20 -6.58 -1.74
CA PHE A 263 14.02 -7.27 -3.01
C PHE A 263 14.54 -6.45 -4.19
N THR A 264 14.86 -5.16 -4.07
CA THR A 264 15.47 -4.39 -5.18
C THR A 264 16.94 -4.73 -5.40
N ALA A 265 17.58 -5.41 -4.44
CA ALA A 265 19.00 -5.71 -4.44
C ALA A 265 19.30 -7.22 -4.55
N LEU A 266 18.54 -7.96 -5.37
CA LEU A 266 18.64 -9.43 -5.46
C LEU A 266 20.07 -9.95 -5.70
N ASP A 267 20.89 -9.25 -6.48
CA ASP A 267 22.27 -9.64 -6.71
C ASP A 267 23.10 -9.63 -5.41
N LYS A 268 22.87 -8.63 -4.55
CA LYS A 268 23.50 -8.58 -3.22
C LYS A 268 22.96 -9.67 -2.32
N GLN A 269 21.64 -9.93 -2.38
CA GLN A 269 21.02 -10.99 -1.58
C GLN A 269 21.59 -12.38 -1.91
N GLN A 270 21.81 -12.68 -3.20
CA GLN A 270 22.41 -13.95 -3.64
C GLN A 270 23.82 -14.17 -3.09
N VAL A 271 24.57 -13.08 -2.82
CA VAL A 271 25.91 -13.14 -2.21
C VAL A 271 25.84 -13.28 -0.68
N LEU A 272 24.85 -12.66 -0.04
CA LEU A 272 24.71 -12.67 1.42
C LEU A 272 24.12 -13.99 1.96
N LEU A 273 23.11 -14.54 1.27
CA LEU A 273 22.36 -15.70 1.73
C LEU A 273 23.22 -16.93 2.05
N PRO A 274 24.24 -17.31 1.24
CA PRO A 274 25.12 -18.44 1.57
C PRO A 274 25.89 -18.29 2.87
N SER A 275 26.03 -17.05 3.37
CA SER A 275 26.68 -16.74 4.65
C SER A 275 25.67 -16.55 5.79
N ASP A 276 24.46 -17.09 5.65
CA ASP A 276 23.33 -16.93 6.59
C ASP A 276 22.97 -15.46 6.85
N LYS A 277 23.08 -14.60 5.84
CA LYS A 277 22.79 -13.16 5.95
C LYS A 277 21.86 -12.70 4.85
N TYR A 278 21.13 -11.63 5.11
CA TYR A 278 20.39 -10.89 4.08
C TYR A 278 20.37 -9.40 4.42
N MET A 279 20.07 -8.58 3.41
CA MET A 279 19.92 -7.14 3.57
C MET A 279 18.44 -6.78 3.72
N THR A 280 18.09 -6.00 4.73
CA THR A 280 16.72 -5.49 4.92
C THR A 280 16.42 -4.35 3.96
N VAL A 281 15.14 -4.01 3.78
CA VAL A 281 14.67 -2.85 3.00
C VAL A 281 15.30 -1.53 3.49
N GLY A 282 15.61 -1.42 4.79
CA GLY A 282 16.32 -0.27 5.37
C GLY A 282 17.84 -0.28 5.18
N GLY A 283 18.40 -1.32 4.54
CA GLY A 283 19.83 -1.45 4.27
C GLY A 283 20.64 -2.15 5.36
N ASP A 284 20.02 -2.60 6.46
CA ASP A 284 20.70 -3.35 7.51
C ASP A 284 21.05 -4.76 7.04
N ILE A 285 22.21 -5.28 7.43
CA ILE A 285 22.57 -6.69 7.20
C ILE A 285 22.26 -7.48 8.46
N VAL A 286 21.39 -8.48 8.34
CA VAL A 286 20.89 -9.28 9.46
C VAL A 286 21.07 -10.77 9.17
N GLU A 287 21.07 -11.59 10.24
CA GLU A 287 21.18 -13.04 10.12
C GLU A 287 19.85 -13.68 9.69
N TYR A 288 19.91 -14.50 8.64
CA TYR A 288 18.76 -15.15 8.02
C TYR A 288 18.07 -16.11 9.00
N THR A 289 18.82 -17.03 9.59
CA THR A 289 18.26 -18.01 10.53
C THR A 289 17.71 -17.35 11.79
N ALA A 290 18.37 -16.30 12.30
CA ALA A 290 17.94 -15.57 13.49
C ALA A 290 16.58 -14.87 13.31
N TYR A 291 16.32 -14.31 12.12
CA TYR A 291 15.01 -13.71 11.79
C TYR A 291 13.86 -14.72 12.01
N PHE A 292 14.00 -15.92 11.46
CA PHE A 292 12.94 -16.94 11.54
C PHE A 292 12.79 -17.53 12.94
N GLN A 293 13.89 -17.69 13.69
CA GLN A 293 13.82 -18.12 15.09
C GLN A 293 13.07 -17.10 15.96
N LYS A 294 13.35 -15.81 15.79
CA LYS A 294 12.66 -14.73 16.52
C LYS A 294 11.17 -14.67 16.17
N ARG A 295 10.81 -14.88 14.89
CA ARG A 295 9.40 -14.97 14.45
C ARG A 295 8.68 -16.16 15.06
N GLN A 296 9.30 -17.33 15.15
CA GLN A 296 8.67 -18.50 15.80
C GLN A 296 8.42 -18.28 17.29
N GLN A 297 9.26 -17.47 17.94
CA GLN A 297 9.09 -17.07 19.34
C GLN A 297 8.07 -15.93 19.53
N ASP A 298 7.60 -15.29 18.44
CA ASP A 298 6.54 -14.29 18.52
C ASP A 298 5.19 -14.99 18.78
N PRO A 299 4.56 -14.77 19.95
CA PRO A 299 3.28 -15.38 20.29
C PRO A 299 2.15 -14.99 19.31
N CYS A 300 2.33 -13.95 18.49
CA CYS A 300 1.41 -13.58 17.43
C CYS A 300 1.64 -14.27 16.07
N ALA A 301 2.81 -14.87 15.86
CA ALA A 301 3.09 -15.70 14.69
C ALA A 301 2.81 -17.19 14.95
N ALA A 302 2.88 -17.64 16.21
CA ALA A 302 2.77 -19.05 16.61
C ALA A 302 1.34 -19.64 16.65
N GLY A 303 0.31 -18.93 16.19
CA GLY A 303 -1.05 -19.48 16.04
C GLY A 303 -1.73 -19.96 17.34
N ASN A 304 -1.20 -19.64 18.53
CA ASN A 304 -1.76 -20.13 19.78
C ASN A 304 -3.04 -19.35 20.17
N SER A 305 -4.15 -20.07 20.35
CA SER A 305 -5.52 -19.53 20.39
C SER A 305 -5.80 -18.57 21.56
N GLN A 306 -5.04 -18.66 22.66
CA GLN A 306 -5.18 -17.78 23.81
C GLN A 306 -4.69 -16.35 23.56
N ASN A 307 -3.72 -16.15 22.65
CA ASN A 307 -3.19 -14.82 22.32
C ASN A 307 -3.84 -14.22 21.07
N ALA A 308 -4.71 -14.95 20.38
CA ALA A 308 -5.37 -14.49 19.16
C ALA A 308 -6.18 -13.20 19.36
N ALA A 309 -6.75 -12.95 20.55
CA ALA A 309 -7.46 -11.71 20.86
C ALA A 309 -6.50 -10.50 21.07
N LEU A 310 -5.33 -10.73 21.66
CA LEU A 310 -4.27 -9.72 21.82
C LEU A 310 -3.60 -9.41 20.47
N CYS A 311 -3.42 -10.42 19.62
CA CYS A 311 -2.84 -10.26 18.29
C CYS A 311 -3.84 -9.65 17.30
N ARG A 312 -5.15 -9.94 17.41
CA ARG A 312 -6.19 -9.18 16.68
C ARG A 312 -6.27 -7.73 17.13
N LYS A 313 -6.06 -7.44 18.43
CA LYS A 313 -5.88 -6.06 18.91
C LYS A 313 -4.64 -5.42 18.29
N ARG A 314 -3.49 -6.12 18.18
CA ARG A 314 -2.30 -5.60 17.49
C ARG A 314 -2.44 -5.43 15.99
N VAL A 315 -3.19 -6.28 15.28
CA VAL A 315 -3.51 -6.08 13.86
C VAL A 315 -4.46 -4.89 13.71
N SER A 316 -5.44 -4.76 14.61
CA SER A 316 -6.27 -3.56 14.73
C SER A 316 -5.46 -2.33 15.15
N ASP A 317 -4.37 -2.45 15.92
CA ASP A 317 -3.47 -1.34 16.33
C ASP A 317 -2.37 -1.07 15.29
N GLY A 318 -2.11 -2.01 14.38
CA GLY A 318 -1.27 -1.84 13.19
C GLY A 318 -2.06 -1.17 12.06
N GLU A 319 -3.33 -1.54 11.88
CA GLU A 319 -4.30 -0.77 11.10
C GLU A 319 -4.76 0.52 11.81
N GLN A 320 -4.59 0.61 13.15
CA GLN A 320 -4.74 1.82 13.96
C GLN A 320 -3.40 2.32 14.51
N ARG A 321 -2.34 2.36 13.70
CA ARG A 321 -1.24 3.30 13.96
C ARG A 321 -1.79 4.72 13.76
N GLN A 322 -2.49 5.19 14.79
CA GLN A 322 -3.04 6.51 15.06
C GLN A 322 -3.59 7.32 13.86
N ILE A 323 -4.79 6.97 13.40
CA ILE A 323 -5.78 8.01 13.00
C ILE A 323 -6.61 8.39 14.23
N LYS A 324 -5.98 8.86 15.30
CA LYS A 324 -6.67 9.52 16.42
C LYS A 324 -5.79 10.59 17.05
N ASN A 325 -5.81 11.77 16.45
CA ASN A 325 -5.66 13.02 17.20
C ASN A 325 -6.87 13.91 16.91
N LYS A 326 -8.01 13.52 17.49
CA LYS A 326 -9.09 14.48 17.73
C LYS A 326 -8.64 15.30 18.94
N VAL A 327 -7.89 16.37 18.70
CA VAL A 327 -7.63 17.38 19.73
C VAL A 327 -8.97 18.07 19.98
N ILE A 328 -9.69 17.63 21.00
CA ILE A 328 -10.76 18.44 21.59
C ILE A 328 -10.03 19.48 22.43
N MET A 329 -9.82 20.68 21.88
CA MET A 329 -9.44 21.84 22.67
C MET A 329 -10.64 22.22 23.53
N THR A 330 -10.63 21.84 24.81
CA THR A 330 -11.50 22.44 25.81
C THR A 330 -10.93 23.82 26.10
N ILE A 331 -11.59 24.87 25.59
CA ILE A 331 -11.29 26.25 25.98
C ILE A 331 -11.78 26.40 27.43
N PRO A 332 -10.92 26.66 28.42
CA PRO A 332 -11.40 27.01 29.74
C PRO A 332 -12.07 28.39 29.65
N THR A 333 -13.40 28.44 29.75
CA THR A 333 -14.09 29.68 30.08
C THR A 333 -13.69 30.04 31.49
N SER A 334 -12.78 31.01 31.61
CA SER A 334 -12.57 31.76 32.85
C SER A 334 -13.93 32.29 33.28
N GLN A 335 -14.43 31.77 34.41
CA GLN A 335 -15.51 32.41 35.14
C GLN A 335 -14.94 33.70 35.73
N ARG A 336 -15.52 34.83 35.32
CA ARG A 336 -15.65 36.03 36.14
C ARG A 336 -17.00 35.97 36.81
#